data_AF-A0A2W0C733-F1
#
_entry.id   AF-A0A2W0C733-F1
#
_cell.length_a   1.000
_cell.length_b   1.000
_cell.length_c   1.000
_cell.angle_alpha   90.00
_cell.angle_beta   90.00
_cell.angle_gamma   90.00
#
_symmetry.space_group_name_H-M   'P 1'
#
loop_
_entity.id
_entity.type
_entity.pdbx_description
1 polymer ?
#
loop_
_entity_poly.entity_id
_entity_poly.type
_entity_poly.pdbx_seq_one_letter_code
_entity_poly.pdbx_strand_id
1 'polypeptide(L)' 'MKSKHGLSQYRLNYAKGYAQSFLETVHKIEVMFQLSEQGAIESDIAERYISGNIAELDRNWDYFKSYIEQREDMR' A
#
# COMPACT_ATOMS: atom_id res chain seq x y z
N MET A 1 31.06 1.14 6.44
CA MET A 1 29.94 2.09 6.44
C MET A 1 29.43 2.24 7.87
N LYS A 2 29.54 3.43 8.46
CA LYS A 2 29.11 3.70 9.84
C LYS A 2 27.59 3.50 9.93
N SER A 3 27.14 2.47 10.62
CA SER A 3 25.74 2.24 10.94
C SER A 3 25.23 3.39 11.82
N LYS A 4 24.48 4.32 11.22
CA LYS A 4 23.60 5.21 11.97
C LYS A 4 22.54 4.33 12.62
N HIS A 5 22.80 3.92 13.86
CA HIS A 5 21.89 3.13 14.68
C HIS A 5 20.59 3.90 14.88
N GLY A 6 19.50 3.36 14.33
CA GLY A 6 18.14 3.88 14.49
C GLY A 6 17.12 3.21 13.56
N LEU A 7 17.53 2.80 12.36
CA LEU A 7 16.72 1.99 11.45
C LEU A 7 17.40 0.63 11.29
N SER A 8 16.87 -0.41 11.92
CA SER A 8 17.37 -1.76 11.65
C SER A 8 17.06 -2.13 10.20
N GLN A 9 17.90 -2.95 9.57
CA GLN A 9 17.67 -3.41 8.19
C GLN A 9 16.26 -4.02 8.02
N TYR A 10 15.77 -4.72 9.04
CA TYR A 10 14.40 -5.24 9.13
C TYR A 10 13.34 -4.16 8.87
N ARG A 11 13.51 -3.01 9.51
CA ARG A 11 12.61 -1.87 9.44
C ARG A 11 12.61 -1.20 8.05
N LEU A 12 13.79 -1.08 7.42
CA LEU A 12 13.91 -0.62 6.03
C LEU A 12 13.23 -1.59 5.05
N ASN A 13 13.40 -2.89 5.27
CA ASN A 13 12.75 -3.92 4.47
C ASN A 13 11.22 -3.89 4.64
N TYR A 14 10.72 -3.63 5.86
CA TYR A 14 9.29 -3.50 6.15
C TYR A 14 8.67 -2.31 5.41
N ALA A 15 9.31 -1.13 5.47
CA ALA A 15 8.86 0.04 4.73
C ALA A 15 8.88 -0.17 3.21
N LYS A 16 9.92 -0.84 2.70
CA LYS A 16 9.99 -1.24 1.30
C LYS A 16 8.84 -2.18 0.91
N GLY A 17 8.52 -3.15 1.76
CA GLY A 17 7.42 -4.09 1.53
C GLY A 17 6.06 -3.40 1.36
N TYR A 18 5.74 -2.44 2.24
CA TYR A 18 4.52 -1.63 2.09
C TYR A 18 4.53 -0.80 0.82
N ALA A 19 5.65 -0.14 0.50
CA ALA A 19 5.76 0.65 -0.73
C ALA A 19 5.50 -0.20 -1.99
N GLN A 20 6.01 -1.44 -2.02
CA GLN A 20 5.75 -2.38 -3.11
C GLN A 20 4.27 -2.78 -3.16
N SER A 21 3.68 -3.12 -2.00
CA SER A 21 2.27 -3.47 -1.91
C SER A 21 1.36 -2.32 -2.37
N PHE A 22 1.65 -1.08 -1.99
CA PHE A 22 0.90 0.09 -2.45
C PHE A 22 0.97 0.25 -3.97
N LEU A 23 2.16 0.13 -4.55
CA LEU A 23 2.36 0.23 -5.99
C LEU A 23 1.54 -0.83 -6.74
N GLU A 24 1.60 -2.09 -6.29
CA GLU A 24 0.87 -3.19 -6.89
C GLU A 24 -0.65 -2.98 -6.80
N THR A 25 -1.15 -2.52 -5.65
CA THR A 25 -2.58 -2.29 -5.44
C THR A 25 -3.10 -1.11 -6.25
N VAL A 26 -2.34 -0.01 -6.35
CA VAL A 26 -2.68 1.11 -7.25
C VAL A 26 -2.72 0.64 -8.71
N HIS A 27 -1.76 -0.19 -9.12
CA HIS A 27 -1.75 -0.73 -10.48
C HIS A 27 -2.96 -1.64 -10.75
N LYS A 28 -3.38 -2.48 -9.79
CA LYS A 28 -4.61 -3.29 -9.92
C LYS A 28 -5.85 -2.43 -10.15
N ILE A 29 -5.96 -1.30 -9.43
CA ILE A 29 -7.05 -0.34 -9.60
C ILE A 29 -7.05 0.24 -11.01
N GLU A 30 -5.88 0.70 -11.48
CA GLU A 30 -5.73 1.26 -12.83
C GLU A 30 -6.11 0.24 -13.91
N VAL A 31 -5.63 -1.00 -13.81
CA VAL A 31 -5.96 -2.07 -14.76
C VAL A 31 -7.45 -2.38 -14.75
N MET A 32 -8.07 -2.50 -13.57
CA MET A 32 -9.51 -2.75 -13.46
C MET A 32 -10.34 -1.63 -14.10
N PHE A 33 -9.94 -0.38 -13.88
CA PHE A 33 -10.56 0.78 -14.53
C PHE A 33 -10.46 0.69 -16.06
N GLN A 34 -9.26 0.42 -16.59
CA GLN A 34 -9.05 0.28 -18.04
C GLN A 34 -9.88 -0.85 -18.64
N LEU A 35 -10.01 -1.99 -17.95
CA LEU A 35 -10.84 -3.10 -18.40
C LEU A 35 -12.33 -2.75 -18.41
N SER A 36 -12.79 -1.98 -17.42
CA SER A 36 -14.16 -1.46 -17.39
C SER A 36 -14.43 -0.51 -18.55
N GLU A 37 -13.53 0.44 -18.82
CA GLU A 37 -13.66 1.41 -19.92
C GLU A 37 -13.70 0.72 -21.29
N GLN A 38 -12.97 -0.38 -21.45
CA GLN A 38 -12.97 -1.19 -22.67
C GLN A 38 -14.20 -2.10 -22.80
N GLY A 39 -15.08 -2.13 -21.80
CA GLY A 39 -16.24 -3.02 -21.76
C GLY A 39 -15.89 -4.50 -21.55
N ALA A 40 -14.65 -4.81 -21.14
CA ALA A 40 -14.22 -6.17 -20.82
C ALA A 40 -14.74 -6.65 -19.46
N ILE A 41 -15.11 -5.72 -18.56
CA ILE A 41 -15.67 -5.98 -17.24
C ILE A 41 -16.87 -5.05 -17.02
N GLU A 42 -17.92 -5.56 -16.38
CA GLU A 42 -19.09 -4.75 -16.00
C GLU A 42 -18.71 -3.68 -14.96
N SER A 43 -19.27 -2.48 -15.13
CA SER A 43 -18.88 -1.32 -14.32
C SER A 43 -19.10 -1.52 -12.81
N ASP A 44 -20.16 -2.22 -12.42
CA ASP A 44 -20.46 -2.49 -11.01
C ASP A 44 -19.48 -3.49 -10.38
N ILE A 45 -19.00 -4.47 -11.15
CA ILE A 45 -17.95 -5.41 -10.74
C ILE A 45 -16.64 -4.65 -10.56
N ALA A 46 -16.28 -3.80 -11.53
CA ALA A 46 -15.08 -2.98 -11.47
C ALA A 46 -15.11 -2.03 -10.26
N GLU A 47 -16.24 -1.36 -10.01
CA GLU A 47 -16.42 -0.45 -8.88
C GLU A 47 -16.25 -1.16 -7.52
N ARG A 48 -16.85 -2.34 -7.35
CA ARG A 48 -16.68 -3.13 -6.12
C ARG A 48 -15.23 -3.57 -5.91
N TYR A 49 -14.56 -4.00 -6.98
CA TYR A 49 -13.16 -4.41 -6.93
C TYR A 49 -12.25 -3.22 -6.55
N ILE A 50 -12.42 -2.08 -7.22
CA ILE A 50 -11.66 -0.85 -6.96
C ILE A 50 -11.88 -0.40 -5.51
N SER A 51 -13.13 -0.36 -5.06
CA SER A 51 -13.48 0.01 -3.68
C SER A 51 -12.82 -0.91 -2.64
N GLY A 52 -12.77 -2.22 -2.91
CA GLY A 52 -12.09 -3.18 -2.05
C GLY A 52 -10.58 -2.93 -1.95
N ASN A 53 -9.93 -2.61 -3.06
CA ASN A 53 -8.50 -2.28 -3.10
C ASN A 53 -8.20 -0.93 -2.41
N ILE A 54 -9.07 0.07 -2.54
CA ILE A 54 -8.95 1.34 -1.80
C ILE A 54 -9.02 1.08 -0.29
N ALA A 55 -10.01 0.29 0.17
CA ALA A 55 -10.12 -0.05 1.58
C ALA A 55 -8.90 -0.85 2.09
N GLU A 56 -8.26 -1.66 1.24
CA GLU A 56 -7.00 -2.33 1.56
C GLU A 56 -5.83 -1.35 1.68
N LEU A 57 -5.73 -0.39 0.75
CA LEU A 57 -4.73 0.68 0.81
C LEU A 57 -4.84 1.44 2.14
N ASP A 58 -6.05 1.82 2.55
CA ASP A 58 -6.27 2.54 3.82
C ASP A 58 -5.76 1.75 5.02
N ARG A 59 -6.14 0.47 5.13
CA ARG A 59 -5.65 -0.40 6.22
C ARG A 59 -4.13 -0.55 6.20
N ASN A 60 -3.55 -0.78 5.03
CA ASN A 60 -2.10 -0.95 4.88
C ASN A 60 -1.36 0.37 5.16
N TRP A 61 -1.96 1.51 4.83
CA TRP A 61 -1.43 2.83 5.13
C TRP A 61 -1.38 3.08 6.65
N ASP A 62 -2.42 2.69 7.38
CA ASP A 62 -2.44 2.78 8.83
C ASP A 62 -1.36 1.91 9.47
N TYR A 63 -1.19 0.65 9.03
CA TYR A 63 -0.09 -0.20 9.52
C TYR A 63 1.30 0.33 9.15
N PHE A 64 1.43 0.92 7.97
CA PHE A 64 2.68 1.54 7.53
C PHE A 64 3.04 2.76 8.39
N LYS A 65 2.06 3.59 8.74
CA LYS A 65 2.24 4.75 9.63
C LYS A 65 2.47 4.33 11.08
N SER A 66 1.80 3.29 11.58
CA SER A 66 2.00 2.83 12.97
C SER A 66 3.45 2.39 13.23
N TYR A 67 4.15 1.93 12.19
CA TYR A 67 5.59 1.66 12.23
C TYR A 67 6.44 2.93 12.48
N ILE A 68 5.96 4.10 12.06
CA ILE A 68 6.55 5.43 12.35
C ILE A 68 6.14 5.90 13.75
N GLU A 69 4.87 5.70 14.15
CA GLU A 69 4.31 6.17 15.44
C GLU A 69 4.97 5.51 16.67
N GLN A 70 5.42 4.25 16.59
CA GLN A 70 6.21 3.60 17.64
C GLN A 70 7.50 4.36 18.07
N ARG A 71 7.85 5.47 17.40
CA ARG A 71 9.01 6.30 17.73
C ARG A 71 8.72 7.58 18.50
N GLU A 72 7.49 8.10 18.58
CA GLU A 72 7.30 9.36 19.34
C GLU A 72 7.66 9.16 20.82
N ASP A 73 7.42 7.97 21.35
CA ASP A 73 7.62 7.64 22.78
C ASP A 73 9.04 7.17 23.12
N MET A 74 9.90 6.93 22.12
CA MET A 74 11.29 6.44 22.31
C MET A 74 12.35 7.51 22.02
N ARG A 75 11.97 8.78 22.02
CA ARG A 75 12.85 9.92 21.76
C ARG A 75 13.29 10.65 23.02
#